data_AF-A0A453NB25-F1
#
_entry.id   AF-A0A453NB25-F1
#
_cell.length_a   1.000
_cell.length_b   1.000
_cell.length_c   1.000
_cell.angle_alpha   90.00
_cell.angle_beta   90.00
_cell.angle_gamma   90.00
#
_symmetry.space_group_name_H-M   'P 1'
#
loop_
_entity.id
_entity.type
_entity.pdbx_description
1 polymer ?
#
loop_
_entity_poly.entity_id
_entity_poly.type
_entity_poly.pdbx_seq_one_letter_code
_entity_poly.pdbx_strand_id
1 'polypeptide(L)'
;RDGEQKVHWISWQKMCTSKRDGGMGFRDPVAFNQALLAKQAWRVLQCPESLVARVLKAHYFKDDSILSATCPSTASYTYRSILHGRD
;
A
#
# COMPACT_ATOMS: atom_id res chain seq x y z
N ARG A 1 1.75 -45.52 5.93
CA ARG A 1 1.57 -44.26 5.17
C ARG A 1 1.02 -43.27 6.18
N ASP A 2 1.91 -42.63 6.93
CA ASP A 2 1.54 -41.64 7.94
C ASP A 2 0.94 -40.43 7.23
N GLY A 3 -0.28 -40.08 7.65
CA GLY A 3 -1.06 -39.02 7.07
C GLY A 3 -0.49 -37.65 7.42
N GLU A 4 0.32 -37.09 6.54
CA GLU A 4 0.69 -35.68 6.60
C GLU A 4 -0.58 -34.84 6.36
N GLN A 5 -1.16 -34.32 7.44
CA GLN A 5 -2.23 -33.32 7.36
C GLN A 5 -1.71 -32.09 6.62
N LYS A 6 -2.26 -31.84 5.43
CA LYS A 6 -1.94 -30.65 4.65
C LYS A 6 -2.61 -29.42 5.28
N VAL A 7 -1.93 -28.28 5.20
CA VAL A 7 -2.49 -26.99 5.63
C VAL A 7 -3.79 -26.71 4.86
N HIS A 8 -4.88 -26.52 5.60
CA HIS A 8 -6.15 -26.10 5.04
C HIS A 8 -6.14 -24.58 4.82
N TRP A 9 -5.79 -24.16 3.60
CA TRP A 9 -5.84 -22.76 3.21
C TRP A 9 -7.28 -22.25 3.17
N ILE A 10 -7.52 -21.10 3.79
CA ILE A 10 -8.79 -20.37 3.77
C ILE A 10 -8.57 -19.07 2.99
N SER A 11 -9.56 -18.66 2.19
CA SER A 11 -9.47 -17.40 1.44
C SER A 11 -9.41 -16.18 2.36
N TRP A 12 -8.64 -15.16 1.97
CA TRP A 12 -8.57 -13.89 2.69
C TRP A 12 -9.94 -13.25 2.92
N GLN A 13 -10.83 -13.32 1.93
CA GLN A 13 -12.19 -12.80 2.04
C GLN A 13 -12.95 -13.44 3.22
N LYS A 14 -12.85 -14.76 3.40
CA LYS A 14 -13.48 -15.45 4.54
C LYS A 14 -12.81 -15.11 5.87
N MET A 15 -11.49 -14.93 5.88
CA MET A 15 -10.77 -14.50 7.09
C MET A 15 -11.15 -13.09 7.52
N CYS A 16 -11.38 -12.18 6.58
CA CYS A 16 -11.74 -10.79 6.85
C CYS A 16 -13.23 -10.58 7.14
N THR A 17 -14.06 -11.59 6.86
CA THR A 17 -15.48 -11.57 7.24
C THR A 17 -15.61 -11.40 8.76
N SER A 18 -16.60 -10.64 9.21
CA SER A 18 -16.77 -10.33 10.63
C SER A 18 -16.99 -11.61 11.45
N LYS A 19 -16.61 -11.59 12.74
CA LYS A 19 -16.88 -12.73 13.65
C LYS A 19 -18.38 -13.00 13.80
N ARG A 20 -19.23 -11.97 13.69
CA ARG A 20 -20.69 -12.10 13.76
C ARG A 20 -21.24 -12.84 12.55
N ASP A 21 -20.59 -12.71 11.40
CA ASP A 21 -20.99 -13.32 10.12
C ASP A 21 -20.22 -14.62 9.83
N GLY A 22 -19.57 -15.21 10.84
CA GLY A 22 -18.89 -16.50 10.72
C GLY A 22 -17.46 -16.46 10.14
N GLY A 23 -16.84 -15.28 10.06
CA GLY A 23 -15.43 -15.11 9.72
C GLY A 23 -14.51 -14.94 10.93
N MET A 24 -13.24 -14.59 10.70
CA MET A 24 -12.26 -14.36 11.78
C MET A 24 -12.15 -12.89 12.22
N GLY A 25 -12.76 -11.97 11.49
CA GLY A 25 -12.75 -10.54 11.78
C GLY A 25 -11.40 -9.88 11.52
N PHE A 26 -10.58 -10.43 10.62
CA PHE A 26 -9.33 -9.79 10.23
C PHE A 26 -9.59 -8.55 9.38
N ARG A 27 -8.65 -7.61 9.40
CA ARG A 27 -8.69 -6.47 8.49
C ARG A 27 -8.33 -6.95 7.09
N ASP A 28 -8.98 -6.39 6.07
CA ASP A 28 -8.60 -6.63 4.70
C ASP A 28 -7.14 -6.17 4.47
N PRO A 29 -6.22 -7.08 4.16
CA PRO A 29 -4.81 -6.74 3.98
C PRO A 29 -4.59 -5.81 2.78
N VAL A 30 -5.43 -5.87 1.75
CA VAL A 30 -5.30 -5.00 0.57
C VAL A 30 -5.64 -3.56 0.96
N ALA A 31 -6.82 -3.33 1.54
CA ALA A 31 -7.22 -2.02 2.03
C ALA A 31 -6.25 -1.47 3.09
N PHE A 32 -5.76 -2.33 3.99
CA PHE A 32 -4.80 -1.92 5.02
C PHE A 32 -3.46 -1.47 4.42
N ASN A 33 -2.94 -2.21 3.44
CA ASN A 33 -1.71 -1.83 2.75
C ASN A 33 -1.88 -0.54 1.93
N GLN A 34 -3.01 -0.36 1.24
CA GLN A 34 -3.30 0.88 0.53
C GLN A 34 -3.32 2.08 1.49
N ALA A 35 -3.94 1.95 2.68
CA ALA A 35 -3.91 2.99 3.71
C ALA A 35 -2.50 3.29 4.23
N LEU A 36 -1.62 2.28 4.36
CA LEU A 36 -0.22 2.48 4.72
C LEU A 36 0.57 3.22 3.63
N LEU A 37 0.28 2.96 2.36
CA LEU A 37 0.85 3.68 1.22
C LEU A 37 0.36 5.13 1.17
N ALA A 38 -0.95 5.36 1.39
CA ALA A 38 -1.54 6.70 1.54
C ALA A 38 -0.83 7.51 2.63
N LYS A 39 -0.53 6.86 3.76
CA LYS A 39 0.24 7.47 4.85
C LYS A 39 1.65 7.87 4.42
N GLN A 40 2.31 7.12 3.53
CA GLN A 40 3.60 7.54 2.99
C GLN A 40 3.47 8.71 2.02
N ALA A 41 2.47 8.71 1.13
CA ALA A 41 2.19 9.85 0.25
C ALA A 41 1.94 11.13 1.08
N TRP A 42 1.16 11.01 2.16
CA TRP A 42 0.92 12.09 3.11
C TRP A 42 2.21 12.60 3.77
N ARG A 43 3.11 11.70 4.17
CA ARG A 43 4.42 12.09 4.74
C ARG A 43 5.31 12.82 3.75
N VAL A 44 5.32 12.41 2.48
CA VAL A 44 6.05 13.14 1.43
C VAL A 44 5.52 14.56 1.28
N LEU A 45 4.20 14.75 1.39
CA LEU A 45 3.56 16.07 1.37
C LEU A 45 3.89 16.91 2.61
N GLN A 46 3.80 16.33 3.81
CA GLN A 46 3.95 17.06 5.08
C GLN A 46 5.40 17.26 5.52
N CYS A 47 6.33 16.44 5.04
CA CYS A 47 7.74 16.48 5.43
C CYS A 47 8.65 16.68 4.19
N PRO A 48 8.57 17.84 3.50
CA PRO A 48 9.27 18.09 2.25
C PRO A 48 10.81 18.06 2.39
N GLU A 49 11.33 18.35 3.58
CA GLU A 49 12.77 18.33 3.86
C GLU A 49 13.35 16.93 4.11
N SER A 50 12.49 15.92 4.25
CA SER A 50 12.95 14.54 4.39
C SER A 50 13.70 14.11 3.12
N LEU A 51 14.75 13.29 3.29
CA LEU A 51 15.54 12.79 2.16
C LEU A 51 14.65 12.11 1.11
N VAL A 52 13.68 11.31 1.57
CA VAL A 52 12.72 10.63 0.70
C VAL A 52 11.90 11.62 -0.12
N ALA A 53 11.32 12.65 0.52
CA ALA A 53 10.53 13.65 -0.19
C ALA A 53 11.38 14.41 -1.22
N ARG A 54 12.60 14.82 -0.85
CA ARG A 54 13.53 15.54 -1.74
C ARG A 54 13.95 14.69 -2.94
N VAL A 55 14.29 13.42 -2.73
CA VAL A 55 14.69 12.50 -3.81
C VAL A 55 13.52 12.24 -4.74
N LEU A 56 12.33 11.93 -4.21
CA LEU A 56 11.14 11.68 -5.03
C LEU A 56 10.72 12.92 -5.82
N LYS A 57 10.74 14.11 -5.18
CA LYS A 57 10.43 15.37 -5.85
C LYS A 57 11.41 15.63 -6.99
N ALA A 58 12.71 15.55 -6.74
CA ALA A 58 13.74 15.80 -7.74
C ALA A 58 13.63 14.85 -8.95
N HIS A 59 13.26 13.58 -8.72
CA HIS A 59 13.15 12.58 -9.78
C HIS A 59 11.83 12.60 -10.55
N TYR A 60 10.70 12.88 -9.88
CA TYR A 60 9.37 12.60 -10.45
C TYR A 60 8.43 13.80 -10.56
N PHE A 61 8.60 14.84 -9.75
CA PHE A 61 7.67 15.99 -9.71
C PHE A 61 8.39 17.28 -9.28
N LYS A 62 9.48 17.63 -9.96
CA LYS A 62 10.40 18.70 -9.54
C LYS A 62 9.71 20.04 -9.30
N ASP A 63 8.84 20.42 -10.22
CA ASP A 63 8.14 21.72 -10.23
C ASP A 63 6.69 21.62 -9.75
N ASP A 64 6.27 20.43 -9.27
CA ASP A 64 4.89 20.14 -8.92
C ASP A 64 4.77 19.56 -7.49
N SER A 65 3.56 19.21 -7.09
CA SER A 65 3.22 18.54 -5.84
C SER A 65 2.99 17.04 -6.07
N ILE A 66 3.22 16.22 -5.04
CA ILE A 66 2.86 14.80 -5.09
C ILE A 66 1.36 14.57 -5.33
N LEU A 67 0.51 15.56 -5.02
CA LEU A 67 -0.94 15.50 -5.25
C LEU A 67 -1.31 15.50 -6.73
N SER A 68 -0.55 16.20 -7.56
CA SER A 68 -0.74 16.36 -9.00
C SER A 68 0.22 15.51 -9.84
N ALA A 69 1.19 14.86 -9.20
CA ALA A 69 2.23 14.11 -9.89
C ALA A 69 1.69 12.92 -10.70
N THR A 70 2.19 12.75 -11.92
CA THR A 70 1.85 11.60 -12.78
C THR A 70 2.76 10.41 -12.51
N CYS A 71 2.38 9.23 -13.02
CA CYS A 71 3.17 8.01 -12.94
C CYS A 71 3.79 7.66 -14.30
N PRO A 72 5.06 8.01 -14.58
CA PRO A 72 5.76 7.54 -15.77
C PRO A 72 5.84 6.02 -15.83
N SER A 73 5.92 5.44 -17.02
CA SER A 73 6.10 3.98 -17.20
C SER A 73 7.43 3.48 -16.64
N THR A 74 8.44 4.34 -16.61
CA THR A 74 9.79 4.10 -16.08
C THR A 74 9.89 4.31 -14.56
N ALA A 75 8.80 4.66 -13.89
CA ALA A 75 8.79 4.91 -12.45
C ALA A 75 9.22 3.67 -11.66
N SER A 76 9.99 3.89 -10.59
CA SER A 76 10.33 2.83 -9.66
C SER A 76 9.09 2.25 -9.00
N TYR A 77 9.14 0.95 -8.66
CA TYR A 77 8.00 0.28 -8.02
C TYR A 77 7.55 0.98 -6.72
N THR A 78 8.50 1.49 -5.94
CA THR A 78 8.22 2.28 -4.74
C THR A 78 7.39 3.52 -5.04
N TYR A 79 7.77 4.32 -6.04
CA TYR A 79 7.02 5.53 -6.39
C TYR A 79 5.62 5.19 -6.91
N ARG A 80 5.50 4.16 -7.75
CA ARG A 80 4.22 3.63 -8.24
C ARG A 80 3.31 3.21 -7.09
N SER A 81 3.86 2.56 -6.06
CA SER A 81 3.12 2.12 -4.89
C SER A 81 2.65 3.30 -4.03
N ILE A 82 3.49 4.33 -3.88
CA ILE A 82 3.11 5.56 -3.16
C ILE A 82 1.99 6.30 -3.89
N LEU A 83 2.05 6.38 -5.23
CA LEU A 83 0.96 6.95 -6.03
C LEU A 83 -0.32 6.10 -5.94
N HIS A 84 -0.21 4.77 -5.95
CA HIS A 84 -1.37 3.90 -5.74
C HIS A 84 -2.05 4.11 -4.38
N GLY A 85 -1.30 4.45 -3.34
CA GLY A 85 -1.89 4.82 -2.05
C GLY A 85 -2.44 6.24 -2.00
N ARG A 86 -1.97 7.15 -2.85
CA ARG A 86 -2.48 8.52 -2.95
C ARG A 86 -3.88 8.54 -3.59
N ASP A 87 -4.08 7.71 -4.61
CA ASP A 87 -5.31 7.58 -5.40
C ASP A 87 -6.36 6.69 -4.69
#